data_AF-A0A9E2RB47-F1
#
_entry.id   AF-A0A9E2RB47-F1
#
_cell.length_a   1.000
_cell.length_b   1.000
_cell.length_c   1.000
_cell.angle_alpha   90.00
_cell.angle_beta   90.00
_cell.angle_gamma   90.00
#
_symmetry.space_group_name_H-M   'P 1'
#
loop_
_entity.id
_entity.type
_entity.pdbx_description
1 polymer ?
#
loop_
_entity_poly.entity_id
_entity_poly.type
_entity_poly.pdbx_seq_one_letter_code
_entity_poly.pdbx_strand_id
1 'polypeptide(L)'
;MEKSLSVKIPSRIQKHFKNSPEIDGEVEVFDGAMAVEETKRLRAWKELVWPKHLVCISEDGRGGYFALDLSKITDGDCPVVYFDHELAEIDKKTGKIVPQFEVAAKTFDAWVKRLKRGGSALPPQ
;
A
#
# COMPACT_ATOMS: atom_id res chain seq x y z
N MET A 1 -9.08 9.28 -7.53
CA MET A 1 -8.35 8.04 -7.26
C MET A 1 -8.62 6.95 -8.29
N GLU A 2 -9.79 6.30 -8.30
CA GLU A 2 -10.11 5.18 -9.20
C GLU A 2 -9.85 5.48 -10.69
N LYS A 3 -10.42 6.56 -11.22
CA LYS A 3 -10.18 7.01 -12.60
C LYS A 3 -8.70 7.29 -12.88
N SER A 4 -8.01 7.91 -11.93
CA SER A 4 -6.61 8.34 -12.06
C SER A 4 -5.63 7.17 -12.09
N LEU A 5 -5.96 6.06 -11.42
CA LEU A 5 -5.12 4.88 -11.31
C LEU A 5 -5.64 3.69 -12.14
N SER A 6 -6.82 3.83 -12.76
CA SER A 6 -7.54 2.75 -13.46
C SER A 6 -7.76 1.52 -12.58
N VAL A 7 -8.18 1.73 -11.34
CA VAL A 7 -8.47 0.68 -10.34
C VAL A 7 -9.86 0.85 -9.75
N LYS A 8 -10.40 -0.20 -9.14
CA LYS A 8 -11.63 -0.15 -8.34
C LYS A 8 -11.27 -0.26 -6.87
N ILE A 9 -11.63 0.75 -6.09
CA ILE A 9 -11.38 0.82 -4.65
C ILE A 9 -12.71 0.56 -3.94
N PRO A 10 -12.78 -0.40 -3.02
CA PRO A 10 -13.99 -0.65 -2.26
C PRO A 10 -14.53 0.62 -1.58
N SER A 11 -15.83 0.84 -1.65
CA SER A 11 -16.49 2.05 -1.14
C SER A 11 -16.22 2.30 0.35
N ARG A 12 -16.02 1.23 1.13
CA ARG A 12 -15.62 1.31 2.54
C ARG A 12 -14.25 1.97 2.71
N ILE A 13 -13.27 1.59 1.89
CA ILE A 13 -11.93 2.17 1.89
C ILE A 13 -11.95 3.60 1.35
N GLN A 14 -12.77 3.89 0.33
CA GLN A 14 -12.91 5.25 -0.20
C GLN A 14 -13.33 6.28 0.88
N LYS A 15 -14.14 5.86 1.87
CA LYS A 15 -14.53 6.72 2.99
C LYS A 15 -13.33 7.11 3.87
N HIS A 16 -12.34 6.24 4.03
CA HIS A 16 -11.13 6.55 4.79
C HIS A 16 -10.32 7.66 4.13
N PHE A 17 -10.10 7.58 2.81
CA PHE A 17 -9.35 8.61 2.07
C PHE A 17 -10.04 9.97 2.02
N LYS A 18 -11.36 10.04 2.26
CA LYS A 18 -12.09 11.31 2.32
C LYS A 18 -11.98 12.00 3.68
N ASN A 19 -11.79 11.22 4.72
CA ASN A 19 -11.87 11.68 6.10
C ASN A 19 -10.49 11.73 6.78
N SER A 20 -9.40 11.47 6.02
CA SER A 20 -7.99 11.38 6.45
C SER A 20 -7.86 11.22 7.96
N PRO A 21 -8.10 10.02 8.50
CA PRO A 21 -8.07 9.86 9.95
C PRO A 21 -6.66 10.21 10.42
N GLU A 22 -6.57 11.16 11.36
CA GLU A 22 -5.37 11.31 12.17
C GLU A 22 -5.10 9.94 12.81
N ILE A 23 -4.00 9.33 12.39
CA ILE A 23 -3.50 8.09 12.97
C ILE A 23 -2.25 8.51 13.71
N ASP A 24 -2.36 8.59 15.03
CA ASP A 24 -1.20 8.69 15.91
C ASP A 24 -0.43 7.37 15.79
N GLY A 25 0.68 7.39 15.06
CA GLY A 25 1.50 6.22 14.79
C GLY A 25 2.83 6.58 14.12
N GLU A 26 3.73 5.61 14.05
CA GLU A 26 5.05 5.78 13.41
C GLU A 26 4.97 5.94 11.88
N VAL A 27 3.81 5.64 11.28
CA VAL A 27 3.59 5.72 9.84
C VAL A 27 2.44 6.67 9.51
N GLU A 28 2.66 7.52 8.53
CA GLU A 28 1.65 8.44 8.00
C GLU A 28 0.84 7.73 6.91
N VAL A 29 -0.49 7.70 7.05
CA VAL A 29 -1.37 7.14 6.01
C VAL A 29 -1.76 8.25 5.05
N PHE A 30 -1.44 8.03 3.77
CA PHE A 30 -1.71 8.98 2.71
C PHE A 30 -3.20 9.27 2.57
N ASP A 31 -3.51 10.54 2.33
CA ASP A 31 -4.80 10.93 1.80
C ASP A 31 -4.99 10.42 0.36
N GLY A 32 -6.19 10.63 -0.19
CA GLY A 32 -6.50 10.12 -1.51
C GLY A 32 -5.75 10.77 -2.67
N ALA A 33 -5.17 11.96 -2.50
CA ALA A 33 -4.36 12.63 -3.51
C ALA A 33 -2.92 12.11 -3.48
N MET A 34 -2.32 12.06 -2.28
CA MET A 34 -0.99 11.49 -2.04
C MET A 34 -0.92 10.03 -2.47
N ALA A 35 -1.91 9.21 -2.13
CA ALA A 35 -1.96 7.81 -2.57
C ALA A 35 -1.94 7.67 -4.11
N VAL A 36 -2.58 8.60 -4.84
CA VAL A 36 -2.56 8.61 -6.32
C VAL A 36 -1.20 9.00 -6.85
N GLU A 37 -0.64 10.09 -6.34
CA GLU A 37 0.66 10.60 -6.76
C GLU A 37 1.75 9.55 -6.55
N GLU A 38 1.78 8.99 -5.34
CA GLU A 38 2.81 8.04 -4.94
C GLU A 38 2.69 6.72 -5.69
N THR A 39 1.46 6.23 -5.89
CA THR A 39 1.23 5.05 -6.75
C THR A 39 1.68 5.29 -8.19
N LYS A 40 1.47 6.50 -8.74
CA LYS A 40 1.94 6.84 -10.09
C LYS A 40 3.46 6.91 -10.13
N ARG A 41 4.11 7.49 -9.11
CA ARG A 41 5.56 7.56 -8.98
C ARG A 41 6.18 6.17 -9.00
N LEU A 42 5.68 5.25 -8.17
CA LEU A 42 6.13 3.87 -8.11
C LEU A 42 5.92 3.12 -9.44
N ARG A 43 4.79 3.34 -10.12
CA ARG A 43 4.53 2.73 -11.45
C ARG A 43 5.37 3.32 -12.58
N ALA A 44 5.85 4.55 -12.43
CA ALA A 44 6.70 5.22 -13.41
C ALA A 44 8.19 4.91 -13.20
N TRP A 45 8.58 4.34 -12.06
CA TRP A 45 9.95 3.96 -11.77
C TRP A 45 10.37 2.83 -12.71
N LYS A 46 11.31 3.13 -13.61
CA LYS A 46 11.72 2.23 -14.71
C LYS A 46 12.29 0.89 -14.23
N GLU A 47 12.95 0.90 -13.08
CA GLU A 47 13.64 -0.25 -12.51
C GLU A 47 12.70 -1.10 -11.66
N LEU A 48 11.65 -0.52 -11.08
CA LEU A 48 10.72 -1.22 -10.20
C LEU A 48 9.48 -1.70 -10.96
N VAL A 49 9.13 -2.97 -10.79
CA VAL A 49 7.87 -3.53 -11.33
C VAL A 49 6.76 -3.39 -10.29
N TRP A 50 6.17 -2.20 -10.19
CA TRP A 50 5.02 -1.99 -9.29
C TRP A 50 3.70 -2.52 -9.91
N PRO A 51 2.99 -3.47 -9.26
CA PRO A 51 1.77 -4.05 -9.83
C PRO A 51 0.61 -3.05 -9.97
N LYS A 52 -0.16 -3.19 -11.05
CA LYS A 52 -1.30 -2.29 -11.36
C LYS A 52 -2.48 -2.39 -10.38
N HIS A 53 -2.60 -3.51 -9.67
CA HIS A 53 -3.65 -3.70 -8.67
C HIS A 53 -3.24 -3.17 -7.29
N LEU A 54 -1.97 -2.79 -7.09
CA LEU A 54 -1.51 -2.19 -5.85
C LEU A 54 -1.66 -0.67 -5.88
N VAL A 55 -2.14 -0.14 -4.77
CA VAL A 55 -2.25 1.30 -4.49
C VAL A 55 -1.47 1.58 -3.22
N CYS A 56 -0.43 2.40 -3.34
CA CYS A 56 0.38 2.83 -2.20
C CYS A 56 -0.45 3.72 -1.26
N ILE A 57 -0.36 3.46 0.03
CA ILE A 57 -1.14 4.15 1.08
C ILE A 57 -0.30 4.69 2.23
N SER A 58 0.98 4.33 2.29
CA SER A 58 1.92 4.84 3.29
C SER A 58 3.34 4.43 2.89
N GLU A 59 4.34 5.13 3.41
CA GLU A 59 5.75 4.77 3.36
C GLU A 59 6.34 4.76 4.78
N ASP A 60 7.40 4.00 5.00
CA ASP A 60 8.04 3.86 6.31
C ASP A 60 9.24 4.83 6.51
N GLY A 61 9.52 5.69 5.52
CA GLY A 61 10.65 6.62 5.51
C GLY A 61 12.03 5.99 5.28
N ARG A 62 12.10 4.66 5.09
CA ARG A 62 13.35 3.89 4.87
C ARG A 62 13.37 3.16 3.54
N GLY A 63 12.43 3.46 2.65
CA GLY A 63 12.28 2.83 1.34
C GLY A 63 11.27 1.70 1.30
N GLY A 64 10.60 1.41 2.41
CA GLY A 64 9.47 0.50 2.50
C GLY A 64 8.13 1.18 2.21
N TYR A 65 7.21 0.44 1.61
CA TYR A 65 5.90 0.95 1.20
C TYR A 65 4.77 0.02 1.63
N PHE A 66 3.67 0.61 2.11
CA PHE A 66 2.42 -0.11 2.38
C PHE A 66 1.45 0.12 1.24
N ALA A 67 0.78 -0.95 0.79
CA ALA A 67 -0.14 -0.89 -0.34
C ALA A 67 -1.40 -1.72 -0.12
N LEU A 68 -2.51 -1.28 -0.71
CA LEU A 68 -3.75 -2.05 -0.81
C LEU A 68 -3.62 -3.09 -1.93
N ASP A 69 -3.88 -4.36 -1.62
CA ASP A 69 -3.98 -5.42 -2.63
C ASP A 69 -5.41 -5.55 -3.17
N LEU A 70 -5.72 -4.74 -4.19
CA LEU A 70 -7.04 -4.73 -4.82
C LEU A 70 -7.33 -5.99 -5.65
N SER A 71 -6.38 -6.91 -5.82
CA SER A 71 -6.64 -8.19 -6.47
C SER A 71 -7.32 -9.20 -5.53
N LYS A 72 -7.27 -8.95 -4.21
CA LYS A 72 -7.79 -9.82 -3.15
C LYS A 72 -8.96 -9.20 -2.37
N ILE A 73 -9.82 -8.45 -3.04
CA ILE A 73 -10.98 -7.81 -2.41
C ILE A 73 -11.93 -8.88 -1.85
N THR A 74 -12.26 -8.78 -0.57
CA THR A 74 -13.21 -9.65 0.14
C THR A 74 -14.12 -8.78 1.00
N ASP A 75 -15.43 -8.96 0.91
CA ASP A 75 -16.46 -8.23 1.70
C ASP A 75 -16.31 -6.70 1.71
N GLY A 76 -15.89 -6.12 0.58
CA GLY A 76 -15.72 -4.67 0.44
C GLY A 76 -14.48 -4.11 1.17
N ASP A 77 -13.51 -4.96 1.47
CA ASP A 77 -12.20 -4.63 2.03
C ASP A 77 -11.10 -5.35 1.23
N CYS A 78 -9.83 -5.08 1.52
CA CYS A 78 -8.70 -5.79 0.92
C CYS A 78 -7.48 -5.83 1.84
N PRO A 79 -6.56 -6.78 1.63
CA PRO A 79 -5.32 -6.85 2.40
C PRO A 79 -4.45 -5.59 2.24
N VAL A 80 -3.67 -5.30 3.28
CA VAL A 80 -2.54 -4.39 3.21
C VAL A 80 -1.28 -5.24 3.09
N VAL A 81 -0.50 -4.97 2.06
CA VAL A 81 0.82 -5.57 1.86
C VAL A 81 1.91 -4.55 2.13
N TYR A 82 3.07 -5.03 2.54
CA TYR A 82 4.28 -4.27 2.76
C TYR A 82 5.33 -4.71 1.76
N PHE A 83 5.96 -3.74 1.12
CA PHE A 83 7.15 -3.93 0.29
C PHE A 83 8.34 -3.42 1.07
N ASP A 84 9.33 -4.30 1.26
CA ASP A 84 10.65 -3.94 1.77
C ASP A 84 11.64 -3.91 0.60
N HIS A 85 12.32 -2.78 0.42
CA HIS A 85 13.34 -2.64 -0.61
C HIS A 85 14.52 -3.57 -0.41
N GLU A 86 14.81 -3.99 0.82
CA GLU A 86 15.89 -4.95 1.13
C GLU A 86 15.54 -6.38 0.70
N LEU A 87 14.25 -6.70 0.58
CA LEU A 87 13.75 -8.01 0.16
C LEU A 87 13.46 -8.09 -1.34
N ALA A 88 13.69 -7.01 -2.09
CA ALA A 88 13.42 -6.95 -3.51
C ALA A 88 14.41 -7.82 -4.30
N GLU A 89 13.90 -8.59 -5.27
CA GLU A 89 14.75 -9.43 -6.13
C GLU A 89 15.01 -8.73 -7.46
N ILE A 90 16.20 -8.97 -8.05
CA ILE A 90 16.49 -8.52 -9.41
C ILE A 90 16.18 -9.66 -10.37
N ASP A 91 15.23 -9.45 -11.28
CA ASP A 91 14.97 -10.36 -12.38
C ASP A 91 16.19 -10.40 -13.31
N LYS A 92 16.83 -11.57 -13.39
CA LYS A 92 18.09 -11.75 -14.12
C LYS A 92 18.00 -11.53 -15.63
N LYS A 93 16.79 -11.58 -16.21
CA LYS A 93 16.60 -11.44 -17.67
C LYS A 93 16.37 -9.99 -18.06
N THR A 94 15.64 -9.25 -17.23
CA THR A 94 15.19 -7.88 -17.51
C THR A 94 15.98 -6.83 -16.74
N GLY A 95 16.73 -7.24 -15.71
CA GLY A 95 17.46 -6.36 -14.81
C GLY A 95 16.55 -5.54 -13.88
N LYS A 96 15.26 -5.86 -13.83
CA LYS A 96 14.27 -5.09 -13.06
C LYS A 96 14.15 -5.61 -11.64
N ILE A 97 13.87 -4.69 -10.72
CA ILE A 97 13.52 -4.96 -9.34
C ILE A 97 12.08 -5.47 -9.30
N VAL A 98 11.93 -6.71 -8.87
CA VAL A 98 10.65 -7.38 -8.61
C VAL A 98 10.39 -7.29 -7.10
N PRO A 99 9.39 -6.50 -6.68
CA PRO A 99 9.07 -6.36 -5.27
C PRO A 99 8.55 -7.69 -4.70
N GLN A 100 9.08 -8.08 -3.54
CA GLN A 100 8.50 -9.13 -2.70
C GLN A 100 7.58 -8.46 -1.69
N PHE A 101 6.32 -8.90 -1.65
CA PHE A 101 5.29 -8.30 -0.81
C PHE A 101 4.90 -9.24 0.32
N GLU A 102 4.94 -8.71 1.54
CA GLU A 102 4.49 -9.41 2.74
C GLU A 102 3.12 -8.90 3.18
N VAL A 103 2.27 -9.76 3.73
CA VAL A 103 0.94 -9.35 4.19
C VAL A 103 1.07 -8.65 5.55
N ALA A 104 0.96 -7.32 5.56
CA ALA A 104 0.95 -6.53 6.79
C ALA A 104 -0.35 -6.73 7.59
N ALA A 105 -1.48 -6.86 6.89
CA ALA A 105 -2.79 -7.16 7.47
C ALA A 105 -3.73 -7.81 6.44
N LYS A 106 -4.63 -8.67 6.91
CA LYS A 106 -5.62 -9.34 6.06
C LYS A 106 -6.70 -8.40 5.50
N THR A 107 -6.93 -7.27 6.17
CA THR A 107 -7.86 -6.22 5.74
C THR A 107 -7.31 -4.84 6.07
N PHE A 108 -7.71 -3.82 5.33
CA PHE A 108 -7.33 -2.44 5.58
C PHE A 108 -7.91 -1.94 6.90
N ASP A 109 -9.16 -2.31 7.21
CA ASP A 109 -9.78 -1.98 8.50
C ASP A 109 -9.00 -2.54 9.70
N ALA A 110 -8.47 -3.76 9.60
CA ALA A 110 -7.65 -4.35 10.65
C ALA A 110 -6.31 -3.61 10.81
N TRP A 111 -5.69 -3.22 9.69
CA TRP A 111 -4.46 -2.44 9.70
C TRP A 111 -4.67 -1.08 10.38
N VAL A 112 -5.67 -0.31 9.95
CA VAL A 112 -6.00 1.00 10.53
C VAL A 112 -6.34 0.89 12.03
N LYS A 113 -7.12 -0.13 12.43
CA LYS A 113 -7.45 -0.36 13.85
C LYS A 113 -6.21 -0.68 14.68
N ARG A 114 -5.24 -1.41 14.12
CA ARG A 114 -3.97 -1.73 14.80
C ARG A 114 -3.15 -0.46 15.02
N LEU A 115 -3.02 0.39 14.00
CA LEU A 115 -2.28 1.65 14.12
C LEU A 115 -2.91 2.59 15.16
N LYS A 116 -4.23 2.76 15.14
CA LYS A 116 -4.96 3.60 16.13
C LYS A 116 -4.82 3.15 17.58
N ARG A 117 -4.34 1.93 17.82
CA ARG A 117 -4.06 1.38 19.15
C ARG A 117 -2.57 1.47 19.53
N GLY A 118 -1.77 2.17 18.72
CA GLY A 118 -0.31 2.24 18.88
C GLY A 118 0.43 0.95 18.49
N GLY A 119 -0.20 0.07 17.71
CA GLY A 119 0.44 -1.16 17.22
C GLY A 119 1.30 -0.93 15.98
N SER A 120 2.23 -1.85 15.70
CA SER A 120 3.14 -1.75 14.54
C SER A 120 2.41 -1.78 13.19
N ALA A 121 2.93 -1.03 12.21
CA ALA A 121 2.47 -1.06 10.83
C ALA A 121 2.91 -2.31 10.07
N LEU A 122 4.06 -2.87 10.46
CA LEU A 122 4.79 -3.91 9.75
C LEU A 122 4.06 -5.27 9.77
N PRO A 123 4.43 -6.20 8.88
CA PRO A 123 4.02 -7.59 8.96
C PRO A 123 4.35 -8.21 10.33
N PRO A 124 3.47 -9.10 10.86
CA PRO A 124 3.83 -9.91 12.02
C PRO A 124 4.98 -10.85 11.68
N GLN A 125 5.98 -10.94 12.56
CA GLN A 125 7.09 -11.90 12.47
C GLN A 125 6.66 -13.33 12.83
#